data_AF-E1ZY83-F1
#
_entry.id   AF-E1ZY83-F1
#
_cell.length_a   1.000
_cell.length_b   1.000
_cell.length_c   1.000
_cell.angle_alpha   90.00
_cell.angle_beta   90.00
_cell.angle_gamma   90.00
#
_symmetry.space_group_name_H-M   'P 1'
#
loop_
_entity.id
_entity.type
_entity.pdbx_description
1 polymer ?
#
loop_
_entity_poly.entity_id
_entity_poly.type
_entity_poly.pdbx_seq_one_letter_code
_entity_poly.pdbx_strand_id
1 'polypeptide(L)'
;MEGEVSTILGYVLKCNYDLPYNASDFVQQWRSRLKRSENDFALSRTTTSGGYMTRWTLYGMLESTMERFGSGRACLLRVVCESAAYPFDKGHGLLGELLHVLLTPSTTSEEYEIYSNCEYHAAEAIGRNTRGKCALFYPECDYNPLDYFTRLHV
;
A
#
# COMPACT_ATOMS: atom_id res chain seq x y z
N MET A 1 23.89 -36.21 -18.48
CA MET A 1 22.43 -36.01 -18.40
C MET A 1 22.19 -35.03 -17.28
N GLU A 2 22.20 -33.74 -17.59
CA GLU A 2 21.70 -32.71 -16.68
C GLU A 2 20.23 -32.53 -17.05
N GLY A 3 19.34 -33.08 -16.22
CA GLY A 3 17.91 -32.87 -16.39
C GLY A 3 17.58 -31.45 -15.97
N GLU A 4 16.94 -30.68 -16.85
CA GLU A 4 16.39 -29.38 -16.50
C GLU A 4 15.32 -29.58 -15.41
N VAL A 5 15.63 -29.17 -14.18
CA VAL A 5 14.67 -29.20 -13.08
C VAL A 5 13.81 -27.95 -13.20
N SER A 6 12.56 -28.13 -13.64
CA SER A 6 11.56 -27.06 -13.63
C SER A 6 10.85 -27.04 -12.27
N THR A 7 10.97 -25.92 -11.54
CA THR A 7 10.24 -25.67 -10.30
C THR A 7 9.18 -24.62 -10.54
N ILE A 8 7.90 -24.95 -10.29
CA ILE A 8 6.78 -24.00 -10.36
C ILE A 8 6.46 -23.55 -8.94
N LEU A 9 6.58 -22.24 -8.69
CA LEU A 9 6.19 -21.61 -7.43
C LEU A 9 4.85 -20.88 -7.61
N GLY A 10 3.87 -21.22 -6.78
CA GLY A 10 2.54 -20.61 -6.83
C GLY A 10 2.10 -20.13 -5.45
N TYR A 11 1.44 -18.98 -5.41
CA TYR A 11 0.85 -18.41 -4.19
C TYR A 11 -0.66 -18.27 -4.37
N VAL A 12 -1.44 -18.74 -3.40
CA VAL A 12 -2.91 -18.57 -3.39
C VAL A 12 -3.26 -17.56 -2.30
N LEU A 13 -3.75 -16.39 -2.73
CA LEU A 13 -4.29 -15.37 -1.83
C LEU A 13 -5.82 -15.48 -1.82
N LYS A 14 -6.41 -15.93 -0.71
CA LYS A 14 -7.87 -15.93 -0.53
C LYS A 14 -8.25 -14.78 0.39
N CYS A 15 -8.92 -13.77 -0.16
CA CYS A 15 -9.46 -12.66 0.61
C CYS A 15 -10.92 -12.95 0.99
N ASN A 16 -11.13 -13.50 2.19
CA ASN A 16 -12.46 -13.61 2.77
C ASN A 16 -12.74 -12.37 3.62
N TYR A 17 -13.70 -11.56 3.21
CA TYR A 17 -14.15 -10.41 3.98
C TYR A 17 -15.36 -10.84 4.80
N ASP A 18 -15.19 -11.05 6.09
CA ASP A 18 -16.27 -11.40 7.02
C ASP A 18 -17.14 -10.15 7.29
N LEU A 19 -17.79 -9.68 6.23
CA LEU A 19 -18.59 -8.46 6.24
C LEU A 19 -19.95 -8.77 6.89
N PRO A 20 -20.44 -7.93 7.81
CA PRO A 20 -21.80 -8.04 8.31
C PRO A 20 -22.80 -7.97 7.14
N TYR A 21 -23.87 -8.75 7.26
CA TYR A 21 -24.98 -8.76 6.32
C TYR A 21 -25.73 -7.41 6.25
N ASN A 22 -25.52 -6.53 7.23
CA ASN A 22 -26.14 -5.22 7.32
C ASN A 22 -25.09 -4.09 7.35
N ALA A 23 -25.23 -3.12 6.43
CA ALA A 23 -24.35 -1.95 6.35
C ALA A 23 -24.43 -1.05 7.61
N SER A 24 -25.53 -1.10 8.36
CA SER A 24 -25.70 -0.32 9.59
C SER A 24 -24.74 -0.76 10.69
N ASP A 25 -24.41 -2.05 10.75
CA ASP A 25 -23.53 -2.63 11.78
C ASP A 25 -22.09 -2.14 11.60
N PHE A 26 -21.67 -1.95 10.33
CA PHE A 26 -20.39 -1.34 9.99
C PHE A 26 -20.22 0.04 10.63
N VAL A 27 -21.23 0.90 10.49
CA VAL A 27 -21.18 2.27 11.00
C VAL A 27 -21.21 2.28 12.52
N GLN A 28 -21.96 1.37 13.15
CA GLN A 28 -22.00 1.28 14.62
C GLN A 28 -20.66 0.82 15.21
N GLN A 29 -20.01 -0.18 14.59
CA GLN A 29 -18.69 -0.64 15.00
C GLN A 29 -17.61 0.42 14.78
N TRP A 30 -17.67 1.13 13.64
CA TRP A 30 -16.72 2.22 13.38
C TRP A 30 -16.92 3.38 14.36
N ARG A 31 -18.17 3.78 14.65
CA ARG A 31 -18.49 4.78 15.67
C ARG A 31 -18.03 4.36 17.07
N SER A 32 -18.17 3.10 17.45
CA SER A 32 -17.73 2.63 18.77
C SER A 32 -16.20 2.61 18.89
N ARG A 33 -15.48 2.28 17.80
CA ARG A 33 -14.01 2.41 17.73
C ARG A 33 -13.54 3.86 17.78
N LEU A 34 -14.20 4.78 17.07
CA LEU A 34 -13.89 6.22 17.16
C LEU A 34 -14.13 6.78 18.57
N LYS A 35 -15.25 6.43 19.20
CA LYS A 35 -15.53 6.85 20.59
C LYS A 35 -14.49 6.32 21.58
N ARG A 36 -13.89 5.15 21.30
CA ARG A 36 -12.78 4.62 22.09
C ARG A 36 -11.48 5.40 21.83
N SER A 37 -11.28 5.89 20.60
CA SER A 37 -10.13 6.73 20.21
C SER A 37 -10.10 8.10 20.87
N GLU A 38 -11.23 8.76 21.03
CA GLU A 38 -11.29 10.08 21.71
C GLU A 38 -10.78 10.01 23.15
N ASN A 39 -11.01 8.88 23.84
CA ASN A 39 -10.57 8.71 25.22
C ASN A 39 -9.06 8.40 25.34
N ASP A 40 -8.41 7.90 24.28
CA ASP A 40 -6.98 7.56 24.27
C ASP A 40 -6.08 8.74 23.80
N PHE A 41 -6.64 9.81 23.22
CA PHE A 41 -5.88 10.99 22.80
C PHE A 41 -5.29 11.81 23.97
N ALA A 42 -5.66 11.47 25.22
CA ALA A 42 -5.14 12.08 26.43
C ALA A 42 -4.02 11.28 27.13
N LEU A 43 -3.36 10.31 26.47
CA LEU A 43 -2.16 9.69 27.06
C LEU A 43 -0.99 9.53 26.07
N SER A 44 0.14 10.02 26.55
CA SER A 44 1.41 10.23 25.88
C SER A 44 2.11 8.96 25.39
N ARG A 45 2.99 9.18 24.40
CA ARG A 45 4.05 8.31 23.87
C ARG A 45 4.59 7.34 24.93
N THR A 46 4.39 6.03 24.74
CA THR A 46 5.38 4.95 24.94
C THR A 46 4.71 3.58 24.73
N THR A 47 5.35 2.75 23.91
CA THR A 47 5.31 1.27 23.91
C THR A 47 3.95 0.57 23.77
N THR A 48 3.70 0.03 22.56
CA THR A 48 3.04 -1.26 22.26
C THR A 48 1.80 -1.65 23.07
N SER A 49 0.61 -1.36 22.52
CA SER A 49 -0.45 -2.35 22.22
C SER A 49 -1.76 -1.64 21.85
N GLY A 50 -2.06 -1.52 20.55
CA GLY A 50 -3.33 -0.96 20.04
C GLY A 50 -3.25 0.42 19.38
N GLY A 51 -2.07 0.86 18.95
CA GLY A 51 -1.92 2.11 18.19
C GLY A 51 -2.58 2.02 16.81
N TYR A 52 -3.29 3.06 16.42
CA TYR A 52 -3.82 3.24 15.07
C TYR A 52 -2.70 3.05 14.05
N MET A 53 -2.89 2.16 13.06
CA MET A 53 -1.93 1.96 11.99
C MET A 53 -1.95 3.20 11.08
N THR A 54 -0.92 4.03 11.15
CA THR A 54 -0.74 5.18 10.24
C THR A 54 -0.26 4.71 8.87
N ARG A 55 -0.50 5.51 7.83
CA ARG A 55 0.04 5.22 6.48
C ARG A 55 1.56 5.09 6.50
N TRP A 56 2.22 5.91 7.32
CA TRP A 56 3.68 5.90 7.46
C TRP A 56 4.20 4.59 8.07
N THR A 57 3.49 4.06 9.08
CA THR A 57 3.80 2.73 9.65
C THR A 57 3.66 1.64 8.60
N LEU A 58 2.58 1.68 7.80
CA LEU A 58 2.37 0.73 6.70
C LEU A 58 3.47 0.84 5.64
N TYR A 59 3.86 2.05 5.25
CA TYR A 59 4.91 2.26 4.25
C TYR A 59 6.25 1.72 4.75
N GLY A 60 6.62 1.93 6.02
CA GLY A 60 7.83 1.31 6.59
C GLY A 60 7.82 -0.23 6.52
N MET A 61 6.66 -0.86 6.74
CA MET A 61 6.51 -2.32 6.58
C MET A 61 6.65 -2.76 5.11
N LEU A 62 6.08 -1.98 4.18
CA LEU A 62 6.16 -2.25 2.75
C LEU A 62 7.59 -2.05 2.22
N GLU A 63 8.29 -0.97 2.61
CA GLU A 63 9.70 -0.74 2.30
C GLU A 63 10.53 -1.97 2.72
N SER A 64 10.39 -2.40 3.98
CA SER A 64 11.10 -3.57 4.53
C SER A 64 10.81 -4.85 3.75
N THR A 65 9.58 -5.04 3.28
CA THR A 65 9.18 -6.20 2.47
C THR A 65 9.76 -6.12 1.06
N MET A 66 9.94 -4.91 0.54
CA MET A 66 10.43 -4.65 -0.81
C MET A 66 11.95 -4.62 -0.93
N GLU A 67 12.70 -4.67 0.17
CA GLU A 67 14.18 -4.80 0.16
C GLU A 67 14.68 -6.00 -0.67
N ARG A 68 13.84 -7.03 -0.84
CA ARG A 68 14.16 -8.17 -1.71
C ARG A 68 14.14 -7.86 -3.21
N PHE A 69 13.55 -6.73 -3.62
CA PHE A 69 13.41 -6.31 -5.03
C PHE A 69 14.42 -5.22 -5.42
N GLY A 70 15.27 -4.76 -4.50
CA GLY A 70 16.18 -3.64 -4.67
C GLY A 70 16.15 -2.75 -3.44
N SER A 71 16.34 -1.44 -3.61
CA SER A 71 16.12 -0.50 -2.51
C SER A 71 14.64 -0.50 -2.12
N GLY A 72 14.30 -0.99 -0.92
CA GLY A 72 12.92 -1.13 -0.49
C GLY A 72 12.12 0.17 -0.58
N ARG A 73 12.76 1.29 -0.24
CA ARG A 73 12.21 2.64 -0.40
C ARG A 73 11.97 3.04 -1.85
N ALA A 74 12.97 2.89 -2.72
CA ALA A 74 12.82 3.24 -4.14
C ALA A 74 11.74 2.37 -4.81
N CYS A 75 11.67 1.09 -4.45
CA CYS A 75 10.63 0.20 -4.94
C CYS A 75 9.24 0.59 -4.48
N LEU A 76 9.05 1.01 -3.22
CA LEU A 76 7.74 1.49 -2.78
C LEU A 76 7.35 2.80 -3.47
N LEU A 77 8.29 3.73 -3.65
CA LEU A 77 8.04 4.96 -4.43
C LEU A 77 7.65 4.64 -5.88
N ARG A 78 8.34 3.67 -6.50
CA ARG A 78 7.97 3.18 -7.84
C ARG A 78 6.55 2.60 -7.84
N VAL A 79 6.20 1.75 -6.87
CA VAL A 79 4.85 1.19 -6.74
C VAL A 79 3.78 2.27 -6.62
N VAL A 80 4.00 3.29 -5.78
CA VAL A 80 3.08 4.43 -5.64
C VAL A 80 2.93 5.17 -6.97
N CYS A 81 4.03 5.46 -7.66
CA CYS A 81 4.02 6.08 -8.98
C CYS A 81 3.25 5.26 -10.02
N GLU A 82 3.53 3.96 -10.13
CA GLU A 82 2.88 3.07 -11.09
C GLU A 82 1.38 2.94 -10.79
N SER A 83 1.00 2.82 -9.52
CA SER A 83 -0.41 2.75 -9.10
C SER A 83 -1.17 4.05 -9.36
N ALA A 84 -0.48 5.20 -9.36
CA ALA A 84 -1.06 6.49 -9.69
C ALA A 84 -1.17 6.70 -11.21
N ALA A 85 -0.29 6.08 -12.00
CA ALA A 85 -0.38 6.04 -13.46
C ALA A 85 -1.49 5.08 -13.94
N TYR A 86 -1.64 3.93 -13.26
CA TYR A 86 -2.62 2.89 -13.55
C TYR A 86 -3.41 2.49 -12.29
N PRO A 87 -4.46 3.26 -11.92
CA PRO A 87 -5.23 3.02 -10.71
C PRO A 87 -5.96 1.66 -10.69
N PHE A 88 -6.10 1.08 -9.49
CA PHE A 88 -6.82 -0.19 -9.25
C PHE A 88 -8.35 -0.05 -9.16
N ASP A 89 -8.89 1.13 -9.44
CA ASP A 89 -10.28 1.53 -9.18
C ASP A 89 -11.32 0.83 -10.08
N LYS A 90 -10.89 0.20 -11.18
CA LYS A 90 -11.79 -0.43 -12.16
C LYS A 90 -11.53 -1.93 -12.31
N GLY A 91 -12.49 -2.74 -11.88
CA GLY A 91 -12.56 -4.17 -12.20
C GLY A 91 -11.87 -5.14 -11.23
N HIS A 92 -11.30 -4.64 -10.12
CA HIS A 92 -10.55 -5.46 -9.15
C HIS A 92 -11.28 -5.73 -7.82
N GLY A 93 -12.56 -5.36 -7.72
CA GLY A 93 -13.39 -5.55 -6.53
C GLY A 93 -12.84 -4.82 -5.29
N LEU A 94 -13.21 -5.28 -4.09
CA LEU A 94 -12.80 -4.65 -2.83
C LEU A 94 -11.29 -4.61 -2.63
N LEU A 95 -10.56 -5.64 -3.06
CA LEU A 95 -9.09 -5.66 -2.96
C LEU A 95 -8.47 -4.52 -3.78
N GLY A 96 -8.98 -4.27 -4.99
CA GLY A 96 -8.52 -3.17 -5.82
C GLY A 96 -8.74 -1.81 -5.16
N GLU A 97 -9.93 -1.60 -4.61
CA GLU A 97 -10.25 -0.36 -3.88
C GLU A 97 -9.34 -0.17 -2.65
N LEU A 98 -9.09 -1.23 -1.89
CA LEU A 98 -8.16 -1.20 -0.76
C LEU A 98 -6.75 -0.85 -1.22
N LEU A 99 -6.23 -1.54 -2.24
CA LEU A 99 -4.90 -1.25 -2.79
C LEU A 99 -4.80 0.18 -3.33
N HIS A 100 -5.86 0.68 -3.99
CA HIS A 100 -5.93 2.07 -4.43
C HIS A 100 -5.78 3.04 -3.26
N VAL A 101 -6.57 2.89 -2.19
CA VAL A 101 -6.47 3.76 -1.01
C VAL A 101 -5.09 3.65 -0.36
N LEU A 102 -4.56 2.43 -0.20
CA LEU A 102 -3.27 2.22 0.47
C LEU A 102 -2.09 2.77 -0.33
N LEU A 103 -2.10 2.68 -1.66
CA LEU A 103 -0.99 3.09 -2.53
C LEU A 103 -1.15 4.49 -3.15
N THR A 104 -2.25 5.19 -2.84
CA THR A 104 -2.52 6.56 -3.28
C THR A 104 -2.46 7.49 -2.06
N PRO A 105 -1.30 8.10 -1.74
CA PRO A 105 -1.10 8.94 -0.57
C PRO A 105 -2.15 10.06 -0.43
N SER A 106 -2.61 10.65 -1.54
CA SER A 106 -3.62 11.72 -1.50
C SER A 106 -5.02 11.29 -1.06
N THR A 107 -5.29 10.00 -0.83
CA THR A 107 -6.61 9.51 -0.40
C THR A 107 -6.89 9.73 1.09
N THR A 108 -5.86 9.98 1.89
CA THR A 108 -5.99 10.31 3.32
C THR A 108 -5.28 11.62 3.61
N SER A 109 -5.87 12.45 4.46
CA SER A 109 -5.22 13.65 4.99
C SER A 109 -4.54 13.30 6.31
N GLU A 110 -3.24 13.02 6.27
CA GLU A 110 -2.40 12.75 7.44
C GLU A 110 -1.24 13.77 7.49
N GLU A 111 -0.88 14.26 8.67
CA GLU A 111 0.33 15.07 8.82
C GLU A 111 1.58 14.20 8.57
N TYR A 112 2.61 14.80 7.98
CA TYR A 112 3.88 14.10 7.76
C TYR A 112 4.59 13.84 9.09
N GLU A 113 4.76 12.57 9.45
CA GLU A 113 5.59 12.19 10.61
C GLU A 113 7.06 12.58 10.41
N ILE A 114 7.58 12.44 9.18
CA ILE A 114 8.96 12.77 8.79
C ILE A 114 8.93 13.54 7.46
N TYR A 115 9.82 14.51 7.27
CA TYR A 115 9.89 15.29 6.03
C TYR A 115 10.02 14.43 4.76
N SER A 116 10.76 13.32 4.83
CA SER A 116 10.95 12.36 3.73
C SER A 116 9.64 11.73 3.24
N ASN A 117 8.56 11.78 4.02
CA ASN A 117 7.25 11.26 3.61
C ASN A 117 6.60 12.09 2.49
N CYS A 118 7.05 13.33 2.25
CA CYS A 118 6.60 14.12 1.11
C CYS A 118 6.98 13.49 -0.25
N GLU A 119 8.01 12.65 -0.29
CA GLU A 119 8.46 11.94 -1.50
C GLU A 119 7.37 11.02 -2.07
N TYR A 120 6.50 10.47 -1.21
CA TYR A 120 5.39 9.62 -1.66
C TYR A 120 4.34 10.41 -2.45
N HIS A 121 4.03 11.64 -2.04
CA HIS A 121 3.13 12.50 -2.82
C HIS A 121 3.79 12.98 -4.12
N ALA A 122 5.11 13.19 -4.11
CA ALA A 122 5.84 13.48 -5.33
C ALA A 122 5.79 12.29 -6.32
N ALA A 123 5.99 11.07 -5.84
CA ALA A 123 5.88 9.85 -6.63
C ALA A 123 4.48 9.69 -7.25
N GLU A 124 3.44 9.92 -6.46
CA GLU A 124 2.05 9.92 -6.93
C GLU A 124 1.81 10.97 -8.03
N ALA A 125 2.32 12.19 -7.84
CA ALA A 125 2.21 13.25 -8.83
C ALA A 125 2.96 12.90 -10.14
N ILE A 126 4.14 12.29 -10.04
CA ILE A 126 4.89 11.79 -11.20
C ILE A 126 4.06 10.75 -11.96
N GLY A 127 3.47 9.78 -11.26
CA GLY A 127 2.62 8.74 -11.86
C GLY A 127 1.46 9.32 -12.67
N ARG A 128 0.72 10.27 -12.06
CA ARG A 128 -0.40 10.97 -12.71
C ARG A 128 0.03 11.76 -13.95
N ASN A 129 1.20 12.37 -13.92
CA ASN A 129 1.66 13.28 -14.98
C ASN A 129 2.41 12.58 -16.12
N THR A 130 3.09 11.46 -15.83
CA THR A 130 4.05 10.84 -16.77
C THR A 130 3.53 9.60 -17.49
N ARG A 131 2.29 9.16 -17.20
CA ARG A 131 1.63 8.00 -17.84
C ARG A 131 2.49 6.72 -17.81
N GLY A 132 3.06 6.38 -16.66
CA GLY A 132 3.75 5.10 -16.45
C GLY A 132 5.25 5.09 -16.75
N LYS A 133 5.92 6.25 -16.86
CA LYS A 133 7.38 6.31 -17.00
C LYS A 133 8.13 6.24 -15.66
N CYS A 134 7.57 5.54 -14.67
CA CYS A 134 8.09 5.52 -13.29
C CYS A 134 9.44 4.80 -13.18
N ALA A 135 9.72 3.82 -14.05
CA ALA A 135 11.01 3.14 -14.11
C ALA A 135 12.20 4.10 -14.33
N LEU A 136 12.00 5.22 -15.03
CA LEU A 136 13.05 6.21 -15.27
C LEU A 136 13.37 7.06 -14.03
N PHE A 137 12.41 7.22 -13.13
CA PHE A 137 12.55 8.02 -11.91
C PHE A 137 13.06 7.21 -10.72
N TYR A 138 12.89 5.88 -10.75
CA TYR A 138 13.28 4.96 -9.68
C TYR A 138 14.12 3.80 -10.22
N PRO A 139 15.31 4.06 -10.79
CA PRO A 139 16.18 3.04 -11.36
C PRO A 139 16.76 2.07 -10.30
N GLU A 140 16.75 2.43 -9.01
CA GLU A 140 17.23 1.59 -7.91
C GLU A 140 16.28 0.43 -7.58
N CYS A 141 15.12 0.37 -8.23
CA CYS A 141 14.19 -0.75 -8.17
C CYS A 141 14.23 -1.52 -9.49
N ASP A 142 14.98 -2.62 -9.52
CA ASP A 142 15.22 -3.40 -10.74
C ASP A 142 13.94 -4.06 -11.28
N TYR A 143 13.05 -4.48 -10.38
CA TYR A 143 11.82 -5.19 -10.71
C TYR A 143 10.60 -4.43 -10.19
N ASN A 144 9.58 -4.25 -11.04
CA ASN A 144 8.32 -3.65 -10.60
C ASN A 144 7.59 -4.60 -9.63
N PRO A 145 7.42 -4.24 -8.35
CA PRO A 145 6.75 -5.12 -7.39
C PRO A 145 5.27 -5.39 -7.74
N LEU A 146 4.63 -4.51 -8.52
CA LEU A 146 3.24 -4.69 -8.94
C LEU A 146 3.07 -5.86 -9.92
N ASP A 147 4.09 -6.19 -10.73
CA ASP A 147 4.02 -7.27 -11.72
C ASP A 147 3.83 -8.65 -11.06
N TYR A 148 4.15 -8.76 -9.76
CA TYR A 148 4.02 -9.99 -9.01
C TYR A 148 2.56 -10.41 -8.76
N PHE A 149 1.66 -9.43 -8.62
CA PHE A 149 0.27 -9.67 -8.25
C PHE A 149 -0.75 -8.98 -9.16
N THR A 150 -0.29 -8.19 -10.13
CA THR A 150 -1.13 -7.52 -11.11
C THR A 150 -0.63 -7.78 -12.53
N ARG A 151 -1.53 -7.62 -13.51
CA ARG A 151 -1.19 -7.65 -14.94
C ARG A 151 -1.12 -6.24 -15.51
N LEU A 152 -0.59 -5.28 -14.74
CA LEU A 152 -0.30 -3.95 -15.25
C LEU A 152 0.81 -4.08 -16.30
N HIS A 153 0.45 -4.02 -17.58
CA HIS A 153 1.45 -3.95 -18.65
C HIS A 153 1.90 -2.49 -18.73
N VAL A 154 3.03 -2.20 -18.10
CA VAL A 154 3.73 -0.91 -18.19
C VAL A 154 4.60 -0.90 -19.45
#